data_AF-A0A2H0JWL9-F1
#
_entry.id   AF-A0A2H0JWL9-F1
#
_cell.length_a   1.000
_cell.length_b   1.000
_cell.length_c   1.000
_cell.angle_alpha   90.00
_cell.angle_beta   90.00
_cell.angle_gamma   90.00
#
_symmetry.space_group_name_H-M   'P 1'
#
loop_
_entity.id
_entity.type
_entity.pdbx_description
1 polymer ?
#
loop_
_entity_poly.entity_id
_entity_poly.type
_entity_poly.pdbx_seq_one_letter_code
_entity_poly.pdbx_strand_id
1 'polypeptide(L)'
;MRALVVIPTYNEAENITGIVRAVLALVPRFDVLVVDDGSPDGTGDLVEELVQAGRVHLLRREAKLGLGTAYIAGFRYALEHGYDAVCEMDADWSHNPNDLPRLLEPVARGQADLVIGSRYIGGVRIMNWPLSRLILSWSAGVYTRAITRLPVHDVTAGFKCIHRRVLEAFDLTRIRSNGYSFQIEVNYRAWKAGFRLREVPIVFTERTEGTSKMSRGIVREAAWKVWELRLRHLIRKL
;
A
#
# COMPACT_ATOMS: atom_id res chain seq x y z
N MET A 1 13.82 -7.36 -13.53
CA MET A 1 12.81 -6.41 -13.04
C MET A 1 13.35 -5.75 -11.79
N ARG A 2 13.55 -4.43 -11.79
CA ARG A 2 13.93 -3.64 -10.60
C ARG A 2 12.68 -3.26 -9.82
N ALA A 3 12.62 -3.64 -8.54
CA ALA A 3 11.47 -3.39 -7.68
C ALA A 3 11.85 -2.51 -6.50
N LEU A 4 11.05 -1.48 -6.24
CA LEU A 4 11.19 -0.57 -5.10
C LEU A 4 10.12 -0.87 -4.05
N VAL A 5 10.50 -1.05 -2.79
CA VAL A 5 9.56 -1.11 -1.67
C VAL A 5 9.46 0.28 -1.06
N VAL A 6 8.27 0.88 -1.15
CA VAL A 6 7.94 2.17 -0.55
C VAL A 6 7.37 1.93 0.83
N ILE A 7 8.01 2.51 1.84
CA ILE A 7 7.67 2.36 3.25
C ILE A 7 7.39 3.75 3.84
N PRO A 8 6.12 4.17 3.96
CA PRO A 8 5.76 5.40 4.66
C PRO A 8 5.99 5.27 6.17
N THR A 9 6.57 6.29 6.79
CA THR A 9 6.85 6.31 8.23
C THR A 9 6.37 7.58 8.91
N TYR A 10 5.88 7.42 10.15
CA TYR A 10 5.65 8.49 11.11
C TYR A 10 5.68 7.90 12.52
N ASN A 11 6.71 8.21 13.30
CA ASN A 11 7.01 7.60 14.60
C ASN A 11 7.22 6.08 14.52
N GLU A 12 8.23 5.65 13.77
CA GLU A 12 8.54 4.23 13.50
C GLU A 12 9.99 3.86 13.86
N ALA A 13 10.65 4.64 14.73
CA ALA A 13 12.08 4.47 15.05
C ALA A 13 12.43 3.05 15.54
N GLU A 14 11.55 2.44 16.33
CA GLU A 14 11.76 1.08 16.86
C GLU A 14 11.73 -0.01 15.78
N ASN A 15 11.01 0.21 14.68
CA ASN A 15 10.75 -0.81 13.67
C ASN A 15 11.59 -0.62 12.40
N ILE A 16 11.87 0.63 12.02
CA ILE A 16 12.32 0.98 10.68
C ILE A 16 13.60 0.26 10.27
N THR A 17 14.58 0.20 11.18
CA THR A 17 15.87 -0.44 10.91
C THR A 17 15.73 -1.94 10.68
N GLY A 18 14.89 -2.60 11.48
CA GLY A 18 14.63 -4.04 11.35
C GLY A 18 13.91 -4.37 10.03
N ILE A 19 12.87 -3.60 9.71
CA ILE A 19 12.09 -3.77 8.48
C ILE A 19 12.96 -3.56 7.24
N VAL A 20 13.73 -2.47 7.18
CA VAL A 20 14.62 -2.18 6.03
C VAL A 20 15.61 -3.32 5.83
N ARG A 21 16.28 -3.78 6.90
CA ARG A 21 17.23 -4.90 6.83
C ARG A 21 16.57 -6.20 6.37
N ALA A 22 15.35 -6.49 6.86
CA ALA A 22 14.61 -7.67 6.45
C ALA A 22 14.27 -7.65 4.96
N VAL A 23 13.86 -6.49 4.42
CA VAL A 23 13.59 -6.34 2.97
C VAL A 23 14.88 -6.50 2.15
N LEU A 24 15.98 -5.89 2.57
CA LEU A 24 17.26 -5.95 1.85
C LEU A 24 17.88 -7.36 1.77
N ALA A 25 17.51 -8.24 2.70
CA ALA A 25 17.95 -9.63 2.77
C ALA A 25 17.17 -10.57 1.83
N LEU A 26 16.07 -10.11 1.22
CA LEU A 26 15.23 -10.93 0.35
C LEU A 26 15.88 -11.22 -1.01
N VAL A 27 15.38 -12.30 -1.63
CA VAL A 27 15.66 -12.68 -3.01
C VAL A 27 14.30 -12.85 -3.74
N PRO A 28 14.08 -12.23 -4.91
CA PRO A 28 14.98 -11.32 -5.63
C PRO A 28 15.27 -10.03 -4.83
N ARG A 29 16.32 -9.30 -5.23
CA ARG A 29 16.73 -8.07 -4.56
C ARG A 29 15.68 -6.98 -4.73
N PHE A 30 15.39 -6.27 -3.63
CA PHE A 30 14.58 -5.07 -3.60
C PHE A 30 15.44 -3.87 -3.21
N ASP A 31 15.11 -2.71 -3.77
CA ASP A 31 15.55 -1.42 -3.26
C ASP A 31 14.45 -0.89 -2.32
N VAL A 32 14.79 -0.05 -1.36
CA VAL A 32 13.87 0.48 -0.35
C VAL A 32 13.86 2.00 -0.41
N LEU A 33 12.66 2.59 -0.47
CA LEU A 33 12.45 4.00 -0.26
C LEU A 33 11.62 4.18 1.01
N VAL A 34 12.22 4.79 2.02
CA VAL A 34 11.47 5.26 3.18
C VAL A 34 10.96 6.67 2.89
N VAL A 35 9.66 6.88 3.09
CA VAL A 35 9.03 8.20 2.97
C VAL A 35 8.64 8.65 4.37
N ASP A 36 9.46 9.52 4.97
CA ASP A 36 9.30 9.95 6.35
C ASP A 36 8.56 11.28 6.46
N ASP A 37 7.49 11.29 7.26
CA ASP A 37 6.58 12.43 7.44
C ASP A 37 7.01 13.41 8.53
N GLY A 38 8.32 13.65 8.64
CA GLY A 38 8.90 14.52 9.65
C GLY A 38 8.76 13.92 11.04
N SER A 39 9.19 12.66 11.19
CA SER A 39 9.06 11.94 12.46
C SER A 39 9.88 12.59 13.57
N PRO A 40 9.25 13.03 14.70
CA PRO A 40 9.97 13.63 15.83
C PRO A 40 10.77 12.62 16.66
N ASP A 41 10.58 11.31 16.47
CA ASP A 41 11.24 10.24 17.23
C ASP A 41 12.62 9.83 16.66
N GLY A 42 13.11 10.52 15.63
CA GLY A 42 14.38 10.20 14.98
C GLY A 42 14.29 9.10 13.91
N THR A 43 13.10 8.65 13.50
CA THR A 43 12.93 7.63 12.43
C THR A 43 13.75 7.96 11.18
N GLY A 44 13.65 9.19 10.68
CA GLY A 44 14.38 9.62 9.48
C GLY A 44 15.90 9.59 9.65
N ASP A 45 16.42 9.88 10.85
CA ASP A 45 17.85 9.87 11.13
C ASP A 45 18.41 8.43 11.16
N LEU A 46 17.65 7.49 11.74
CA LEU A 46 17.99 6.07 11.69
C LEU A 46 18.03 5.55 10.24
N VAL A 47 17.12 6.01 9.38
CA VAL A 47 17.16 5.63 7.96
C VAL A 47 18.36 6.22 7.27
N GLU A 48 18.74 7.47 7.57
CA GLU A 48 19.93 8.12 7.02
C GLU A 48 21.20 7.29 7.27
N GLU A 49 21.33 6.69 8.47
CA GLU A 49 22.44 5.79 8.79
C GLU A 49 22.43 4.50 7.94
N LEU A 50 21.24 4.06 7.51
CA LEU A 50 21.04 2.91 6.64
C LEU A 50 21.16 3.24 5.16
N VAL A 51 21.23 4.54 4.79
CA VAL A 51 21.57 4.99 3.44
C VAL A 51 23.02 4.62 3.17
N GLN A 52 23.22 3.36 2.83
CA GLN A 52 24.47 2.82 2.32
C GLN A 52 24.44 2.92 0.79
N ALA A 53 25.61 2.86 0.17
CA ALA A 53 25.71 2.95 -1.29
C ALA A 53 24.87 1.85 -1.99
N GLY A 54 23.68 2.23 -2.45
CA GLY A 54 23.04 1.64 -3.64
C GLY A 54 21.64 1.05 -3.53
N ARG A 55 21.02 0.89 -2.34
CA ARG A 55 19.69 0.22 -2.23
C ARG A 55 18.70 0.80 -1.22
N VAL A 56 19.10 1.75 -0.39
CA VAL A 56 18.22 2.42 0.58
C VAL A 56 18.18 3.89 0.25
N HIS A 57 16.98 4.44 0.23
CA HIS A 57 16.71 5.82 -0.08
C HIS A 57 15.79 6.40 0.98
N LEU A 58 15.98 7.68 1.29
CA LEU A 58 15.11 8.43 2.20
C LEU A 58 14.52 9.62 1.47
N LEU A 59 13.20 9.79 1.59
CA LEU A 59 12.49 10.99 1.21
C LEU A 59 11.88 11.60 2.47
N ARG A 60 12.50 12.66 2.99
CA ARG A 60 11.98 13.43 4.14
C ARG A 60 10.93 14.42 3.65
N ARG A 61 9.80 14.48 4.36
CA ARG A 61 8.73 15.46 4.14
C ARG A 61 8.59 16.34 5.37
N GLU A 62 8.17 17.59 5.18
CA GLU A 62 8.17 18.61 6.23
C GLU A 62 7.14 18.35 7.35
N ALA A 63 6.11 17.54 7.08
CA ALA A 63 5.03 17.29 8.01
C ALA A 63 4.29 15.98 7.70
N LYS A 64 3.38 15.62 8.61
CA LYS A 64 2.41 14.53 8.43
C LYS A 64 1.35 14.88 7.39
N LEU A 65 1.70 14.66 6.12
CA LEU A 65 0.84 14.90 4.96
C LEU A 65 -0.07 13.69 4.63
N GLY A 66 0.13 12.57 5.34
CA GLY A 66 -0.75 11.40 5.32
C GLY A 66 -0.35 10.32 4.31
N LEU A 67 -0.94 9.14 4.49
CA LEU A 67 -0.50 7.89 3.85
C LEU A 67 -0.57 7.92 2.32
N GLY A 68 -1.69 8.36 1.76
CA GLY A 68 -1.88 8.41 0.31
C GLY A 68 -0.88 9.34 -0.38
N THR A 69 -0.56 10.49 0.25
CA THR A 69 0.42 11.42 -0.31
C THR A 69 1.84 10.87 -0.20
N ALA A 70 2.14 10.07 0.83
CA ALA A 70 3.43 9.39 0.97
C ALA A 70 3.65 8.38 -0.16
N TYR A 71 2.64 7.53 -0.41
CA TYR A 71 2.70 6.58 -1.52
C TYR A 71 2.76 7.29 -2.87
N ILE A 72 2.02 8.38 -3.09
CA ILE A 72 2.15 9.19 -4.32
C ILE A 72 3.58 9.71 -4.50
N ALA A 73 4.23 10.19 -3.44
CA ALA A 73 5.62 10.63 -3.50
C ALA A 73 6.56 9.45 -3.87
N GLY A 74 6.36 8.28 -3.25
CA GLY A 74 7.13 7.08 -3.58
C GLY A 74 6.88 6.56 -4.99
N PHE A 75 5.66 6.65 -5.51
CA PHE A 75 5.32 6.30 -6.88
C PHE A 75 6.04 7.20 -7.89
N ARG A 76 6.07 8.52 -7.64
CA ARG A 76 6.82 9.46 -8.47
C ARG A 76 8.31 9.16 -8.45
N TYR A 77 8.87 8.97 -7.25
CA TYR A 77 10.27 8.58 -7.10
C TYR A 77 10.58 7.32 -7.92
N ALA A 78 9.74 6.30 -7.84
CA ALA A 78 9.92 5.06 -8.58
C ALA A 78 9.95 5.26 -10.10
N LEU A 79 9.02 6.07 -10.62
CA LEU A 79 8.94 6.39 -12.05
C LEU A 79 10.16 7.19 -12.52
N GLU A 80 10.57 8.20 -11.75
CA GLU A 80 11.73 9.06 -12.05
C GLU A 80 13.05 8.29 -12.05
N HIS A 81 13.19 7.26 -11.19
CA HIS A 81 14.41 6.45 -11.05
C HIS A 81 14.39 5.15 -11.85
N GLY A 82 13.39 4.99 -12.74
CA GLY A 82 13.33 3.90 -13.70
C GLY A 82 13.07 2.52 -13.07
N TYR A 83 12.30 2.44 -11.99
CA TYR A 83 11.86 1.18 -11.42
C TYR A 83 10.74 0.55 -12.28
N ASP A 84 10.72 -0.78 -12.33
CA ASP A 84 9.74 -1.56 -13.10
C ASP A 84 8.48 -1.86 -12.29
N ALA A 85 8.63 -2.00 -10.98
CA ALA A 85 7.55 -2.31 -10.04
C ALA A 85 7.74 -1.57 -8.71
N VAL A 86 6.61 -1.25 -8.08
CA VAL A 86 6.57 -0.61 -6.76
C VAL A 86 5.77 -1.48 -5.81
N CYS A 87 6.37 -1.84 -4.68
CA CYS A 87 5.69 -2.50 -3.59
C CYS A 87 5.33 -1.49 -2.52
N GLU A 88 4.08 -1.51 -2.07
CA GLU A 88 3.64 -0.78 -0.88
C GLU A 88 3.80 -1.70 0.34
N MET A 89 4.34 -1.20 1.45
CA MET A 89 4.46 -1.95 2.70
C MET A 89 4.54 -1.01 3.92
N ASP A 90 3.79 -1.33 4.97
CA ASP A 90 3.86 -0.61 6.25
C ASP A 90 5.14 -0.97 7.03
N ALA A 91 5.62 -0.06 7.87
CA ALA A 91 6.85 -0.22 8.65
C ALA A 91 6.68 -1.04 9.94
N ASP A 92 5.53 -1.68 10.14
CA ASP A 92 5.05 -2.04 11.47
C ASP A 92 5.06 -3.53 11.82
N TRP A 93 5.63 -4.36 10.94
CA TRP A 93 5.58 -5.83 11.00
C TRP A 93 4.17 -6.43 10.88
N SER A 94 3.12 -5.64 10.64
CA SER A 94 1.79 -6.18 10.32
C SER A 94 1.80 -6.94 8.99
N HIS A 95 2.75 -6.60 8.12
CA HIS A 95 3.07 -7.30 6.88
C HIS A 95 4.39 -8.05 7.01
N ASN A 96 4.41 -9.32 6.60
CA ASN A 96 5.63 -10.11 6.57
C ASN A 96 6.44 -9.77 5.31
N PRO A 97 7.68 -9.25 5.43
CA PRO A 97 8.52 -8.95 4.25
C PRO A 97 8.75 -10.17 3.34
N ASN A 98 8.71 -11.39 3.86
CA ASN A 98 8.87 -12.62 3.08
C ASN A 98 7.74 -12.87 2.06
N ASP A 99 6.64 -12.12 2.15
CA ASP A 99 5.57 -12.17 1.15
C ASP A 99 5.86 -11.24 -0.05
N LEU A 100 6.82 -10.29 0.04
CA LEU A 100 7.19 -9.41 -1.08
C LEU A 100 7.59 -10.17 -2.35
N PRO A 101 8.42 -11.24 -2.32
CA PRO A 101 8.72 -12.04 -3.51
C PRO A 101 7.45 -12.66 -4.13
N ARG A 102 6.49 -13.08 -3.30
CA ARG A 102 5.22 -13.67 -3.76
C ARG A 102 4.30 -12.63 -4.41
N LEU A 103 4.39 -11.36 -4.00
CA LEU A 103 3.69 -10.24 -4.64
C LEU A 103 4.36 -9.84 -5.96
N LEU A 104 5.69 -9.82 -6.00
CA LEU A 104 6.46 -9.43 -7.19
C LEU A 104 6.40 -10.47 -8.30
N GLU A 105 6.44 -11.76 -7.97
CA GLU A 105 6.56 -12.86 -8.95
C GLU A 105 5.48 -12.82 -10.05
N PRO A 106 4.17 -12.66 -9.77
CA PRO A 106 3.16 -12.56 -10.81
C PRO A 106 3.31 -11.31 -11.69
N VAL A 107 3.81 -10.21 -11.14
CA VAL A 107 4.11 -8.98 -11.90
C VAL A 107 5.31 -9.20 -12.81
N ALA A 108 6.39 -9.78 -12.28
CA ALA A 108 7.61 -10.09 -13.02
C ALA A 108 7.39 -11.07 -14.17
N ARG A 109 6.44 -12.01 -14.02
CA ARG A 109 6.03 -12.95 -15.07
C ARG A 109 4.97 -12.39 -16.03
N GLY A 110 4.54 -11.14 -15.88
CA GLY A 110 3.50 -10.52 -16.71
C GLY A 110 2.09 -11.10 -16.52
N GLN A 111 1.88 -11.89 -15.46
CA GLN A 111 0.60 -12.53 -15.15
C GLN A 111 -0.39 -11.55 -14.53
N ALA A 112 0.10 -10.53 -13.83
CA ALA A 112 -0.70 -9.47 -13.23
C ALA A 112 0.01 -8.11 -13.37
N ASP A 113 -0.77 -7.05 -13.25
CA ASP A 113 -0.34 -5.66 -13.27
C ASP A 113 -0.31 -5.03 -11.88
N LEU A 114 -1.23 -5.49 -11.04
CA LEU A 114 -1.37 -5.09 -9.65
C LEU A 114 -1.69 -6.34 -8.84
N VAL A 115 -0.81 -6.68 -7.91
CA VAL A 115 -0.95 -7.82 -7.00
C VAL A 115 -1.21 -7.31 -5.59
N ILE A 116 -2.23 -7.85 -4.93
CA ILE A 116 -2.67 -7.46 -3.59
C ILE A 116 -2.38 -8.59 -2.62
N GLY A 117 -1.65 -8.29 -1.54
CA GLY A 117 -1.58 -9.15 -0.37
C GLY A 117 -2.93 -9.12 0.35
N SER A 118 -3.70 -10.19 0.21
CA SER A 118 -5.10 -10.24 0.62
C SER A 118 -5.26 -11.09 1.88
N ARG A 119 -5.98 -10.52 2.84
CA ARG A 119 -6.29 -11.15 4.14
C ARG A 119 -7.45 -12.15 4.06
N TYR A 120 -8.19 -12.15 2.95
CA TYR A 120 -9.50 -12.80 2.82
C TYR A 120 -9.54 -13.98 1.85
N ILE A 121 -8.53 -14.14 0.98
CA ILE A 121 -8.47 -15.29 0.06
C ILE A 121 -7.75 -16.47 0.71
N GLY A 122 -8.20 -17.69 0.41
CA GLY A 122 -7.60 -18.91 0.99
C GLY A 122 -7.79 -19.03 2.51
N GLY A 123 -8.88 -18.45 3.03
CA GLY A 123 -9.21 -18.36 4.46
C GLY A 123 -8.90 -16.98 5.05
N VAL A 124 -9.62 -16.60 6.12
CA VAL A 124 -9.32 -15.37 6.87
C VAL A 124 -8.04 -15.61 7.68
N ARG A 125 -6.99 -14.86 7.38
CA ARG A 125 -5.67 -14.99 8.02
C ARG A 125 -5.28 -13.71 8.75
N ILE A 126 -6.11 -13.35 9.73
CA ILE A 126 -5.93 -12.15 10.53
C ILE A 126 -5.76 -12.55 11.98
N MET A 127 -4.64 -12.16 12.59
CA MET A 127 -4.33 -12.43 13.99
C MET A 127 -4.65 -11.21 14.84
N ASN A 128 -5.19 -11.46 16.03
CA ASN A 128 -5.43 -10.46 17.09
C ASN A 128 -6.51 -9.40 16.80
N TRP A 129 -7.34 -9.55 15.77
CA TRP A 129 -8.48 -8.65 15.56
C TRP A 129 -9.68 -9.02 16.43
N PRO A 130 -10.38 -8.04 17.04
CA PRO A 130 -11.70 -8.28 17.58
C PRO A 130 -12.67 -8.61 16.43
N LEU A 131 -13.60 -9.54 16.67
CA LEU A 131 -14.55 -10.01 15.67
C LEU A 131 -15.37 -8.87 15.05
N SER A 132 -15.71 -7.84 15.83
CA SER A 132 -16.42 -6.64 15.35
C SER A 132 -15.64 -5.89 14.26
N ARG A 133 -14.31 -5.76 14.42
CA ARG A 133 -13.44 -5.15 13.42
C ARG A 133 -13.34 -6.01 12.16
N LEU A 134 -13.25 -7.33 12.33
CA LEU A 134 -13.25 -8.26 11.21
C LEU A 134 -14.52 -8.14 10.37
N ILE A 135 -15.70 -8.18 11.02
CA ILE A 135 -17.00 -8.05 10.36
C ILE A 135 -17.12 -6.69 9.66
N LEU A 136 -16.71 -5.60 10.33
CA LEU A 136 -16.74 -4.26 9.75
C LEU A 136 -15.86 -4.16 8.50
N SER A 137 -14.62 -4.66 8.57
CA SER A 137 -13.69 -4.63 7.43
C SER A 137 -14.19 -5.48 6.27
N TRP A 138 -14.67 -6.70 6.56
CA TRP A 138 -15.21 -7.60 5.55
C TRP A 138 -16.47 -7.02 4.88
N SER A 139 -17.42 -6.48 5.65
CA SER A 139 -18.63 -5.87 5.12
C SER A 139 -18.36 -4.59 4.31
N ALA A 140 -17.40 -3.76 4.74
CA ALA A 140 -16.92 -2.63 3.95
C ALA A 140 -16.30 -3.07 2.61
N GLY A 141 -15.59 -4.20 2.60
CA GLY A 141 -15.09 -4.82 1.37
C GLY A 141 -16.21 -5.26 0.43
N VAL A 142 -17.20 -5.99 0.94
CA VAL A 142 -18.39 -6.43 0.18
C VAL A 142 -19.14 -5.23 -0.42
N TYR A 143 -19.41 -4.21 0.40
CA TYR A 143 -20.04 -2.97 -0.03
C TYR A 143 -19.28 -2.29 -1.18
N THR A 144 -17.98 -2.12 -1.01
CA THR A 144 -17.12 -1.48 -2.01
C THR A 144 -17.15 -2.24 -3.33
N ARG A 145 -17.06 -3.58 -3.28
CA ARG A 145 -17.12 -4.44 -4.47
C ARG A 145 -18.47 -4.36 -5.17
N ALA A 146 -19.58 -4.35 -4.42
CA ALA A 146 -20.92 -4.25 -4.99
C ALA A 146 -21.09 -2.97 -5.83
N ILE A 147 -20.57 -1.83 -5.35
CA ILE A 147 -20.69 -0.53 -6.04
C ILE A 147 -19.68 -0.40 -7.19
N THR A 148 -18.42 -0.75 -6.93
CA THR A 148 -17.33 -0.52 -7.89
C THR A 148 -17.23 -1.61 -8.95
N ARG A 149 -17.73 -2.81 -8.65
CA ARG A 149 -17.50 -4.06 -9.39
C ARG A 149 -16.02 -4.43 -9.47
N LEU A 150 -15.25 -4.13 -8.42
CA LEU A 150 -13.87 -4.55 -8.29
C LEU A 150 -13.78 -6.09 -8.16
N PRO A 151 -12.91 -6.76 -8.94
CA PRO A 151 -12.78 -8.22 -8.92
C PRO A 151 -11.79 -8.72 -7.85
N VAL A 152 -11.64 -8.00 -6.73
CA VAL A 152 -10.73 -8.36 -5.62
C VAL A 152 -11.48 -8.35 -4.29
N HIS A 153 -11.11 -9.22 -3.36
CA HIS A 153 -11.75 -9.36 -2.04
C HIS A 153 -11.21 -8.31 -1.06
N ASP A 154 -9.90 -8.10 -1.02
CA ASP A 154 -9.26 -7.15 -0.12
C ASP A 154 -9.02 -5.79 -0.78
N VAL A 155 -10.07 -4.99 -0.85
CA VAL A 155 -10.07 -3.68 -1.52
C VAL A 155 -9.29 -2.59 -0.76
N THR A 156 -8.98 -2.80 0.52
CA THR A 156 -8.36 -1.81 1.41
C THR A 156 -6.92 -2.15 1.82
N ALA A 157 -6.40 -3.31 1.40
CA ALA A 157 -5.03 -3.71 1.70
C ALA A 157 -4.00 -2.66 1.23
N GLY A 158 -3.02 -2.37 2.09
CA GLY A 158 -1.87 -1.50 1.82
C GLY A 158 -0.59 -2.25 1.50
N PHE A 159 -0.66 -3.58 1.33
CA PHE A 159 0.47 -4.42 0.95
C PHE A 159 0.26 -4.95 -0.47
N LYS A 160 0.96 -4.35 -1.42
CA LYS A 160 0.74 -4.54 -2.86
C LYS A 160 2.03 -4.53 -3.63
N CYS A 161 2.00 -5.07 -4.84
CA CYS A 161 3.01 -4.84 -5.87
C CYS A 161 2.33 -4.33 -7.14
N ILE A 162 2.81 -3.20 -7.67
CA ILE A 162 2.20 -2.46 -8.78
C ILE A 162 3.24 -2.31 -9.88
N HIS A 163 2.94 -2.76 -11.09
CA HIS A 163 3.79 -2.55 -12.26
C HIS A 163 3.81 -1.07 -12.64
N ARG A 164 4.96 -0.53 -13.08
CA ARG A 164 5.13 0.89 -13.46
C ARG A 164 4.06 1.39 -14.44
N ARG A 165 3.70 0.57 -15.43
CA ARG A 165 2.68 0.87 -16.44
C ARG A 165 1.30 1.20 -15.86
N VAL A 166 0.97 0.68 -14.68
CA VAL A 166 -0.28 1.03 -13.98
C VAL A 166 -0.21 2.47 -13.48
N LEU A 167 0.93 2.86 -12.89
CA LEU A 167 1.16 4.20 -12.36
C LEU A 167 1.25 5.24 -13.49
N GLU A 168 1.80 4.85 -14.66
CA GLU A 168 1.90 5.71 -15.85
C GLU A 168 0.54 5.95 -16.54
N ALA A 169 -0.46 5.08 -16.29
CA ALA A 169 -1.74 5.13 -16.98
C ALA A 169 -2.71 6.20 -16.45
N PHE A 170 -2.44 6.79 -15.29
CA PHE A 170 -3.28 7.85 -14.73
C PHE A 170 -2.47 8.91 -14.01
N ASP A 171 -2.96 10.14 -14.07
CA ASP A 171 -2.34 11.29 -13.41
C ASP A 171 -2.42 11.15 -11.88
N LEU A 172 -1.29 10.84 -11.26
CA LEU A 172 -1.16 10.69 -9.81
C LEU A 172 -1.56 11.97 -9.04
N THR A 173 -1.52 13.15 -9.66
CA THR A 173 -1.96 14.41 -9.03
C THR A 173 -3.48 14.50 -8.82
N ARG A 174 -4.25 13.67 -9.53
CA ARG A 174 -5.72 13.60 -9.41
C ARG A 174 -6.19 12.72 -8.26
N ILE A 175 -5.30 11.94 -7.67
CA ILE A 175 -5.61 11.12 -6.49
C ILE A 175 -5.66 12.04 -5.28
N ARG A 176 -6.87 12.26 -4.75
CA ARG A 176 -7.13 13.13 -3.59
C ARG A 176 -7.55 12.35 -2.35
N SER A 177 -7.69 11.04 -2.48
CA SER A 177 -8.04 10.14 -1.38
C SER A 177 -6.84 9.89 -0.45
N ASN A 178 -7.14 9.48 0.78
CA ASN A 178 -6.14 9.16 1.80
C ASN A 178 -6.56 7.92 2.61
N GLY A 179 -5.62 7.30 3.31
CA GLY A 179 -5.87 6.08 4.11
C GLY A 179 -6.47 4.95 3.28
N TYR A 180 -7.53 4.30 3.79
CA TYR A 180 -8.17 3.18 3.09
C TYR A 180 -8.80 3.58 1.75
N SER A 181 -9.32 4.81 1.63
CA SER A 181 -9.94 5.29 0.39
C SER A 181 -8.93 5.41 -0.75
N PHE A 182 -7.67 5.71 -0.42
CA PHE A 182 -6.56 5.71 -1.38
C PHE A 182 -6.33 4.33 -1.97
N GLN A 183 -6.30 3.31 -1.12
CA GLN A 183 -6.10 1.93 -1.56
C GLN A 183 -7.23 1.44 -2.48
N ILE A 184 -8.47 1.85 -2.20
CA ILE A 184 -9.63 1.58 -3.06
C ILE A 184 -9.49 2.34 -4.39
N GLU A 185 -9.12 3.63 -4.37
CA GLU A 185 -8.99 4.46 -5.57
C GLU A 185 -7.93 3.91 -6.53
N VAL A 186 -6.75 3.52 -6.04
CA VAL A 186 -5.68 2.94 -6.86
C VAL A 186 -6.16 1.64 -7.52
N ASN A 187 -6.76 0.73 -6.75
CA ASN A 187 -7.32 -0.52 -7.27
C ASN A 187 -8.39 -0.25 -8.34
N TYR A 188 -9.27 0.71 -8.08
CA TYR A 188 -10.37 1.06 -8.97
C TYR A 188 -9.88 1.67 -10.29
N ARG A 189 -8.94 2.61 -10.23
CA ARG A 189 -8.31 3.22 -11.42
C ARG A 189 -7.62 2.16 -12.26
N ALA A 190 -6.83 1.28 -11.64
CA ALA A 190 -6.15 0.20 -12.34
C ALA A 190 -7.16 -0.74 -13.04
N TRP A 191 -8.21 -1.16 -12.34
CA TRP A 191 -9.27 -2.00 -12.90
C TRP A 191 -9.98 -1.31 -14.07
N LYS A 192 -10.31 -0.02 -13.95
CA LYS A 192 -11.00 0.73 -15.00
C LYS A 192 -10.13 1.03 -16.22
N ALA A 193 -8.82 1.08 -16.05
CA ALA A 193 -7.87 1.15 -17.15
C ALA A 193 -7.64 -0.23 -17.82
N GLY A 194 -8.28 -1.30 -17.36
CA GLY A 194 -8.21 -2.64 -17.97
C GLY A 194 -7.02 -3.48 -17.51
N PHE A 195 -6.33 -3.08 -16.44
CA PHE A 195 -5.21 -3.84 -15.88
C PHE A 195 -5.67 -5.12 -15.17
N ARG A 196 -4.79 -6.13 -15.16
CA ARG A 196 -4.99 -7.42 -14.51
C ARG A 196 -4.67 -7.32 -13.02
N LEU A 197 -5.69 -7.40 -12.19
CA LEU A 197 -5.55 -7.46 -10.73
C LEU A 197 -5.49 -8.92 -10.26
N ARG A 198 -4.63 -9.22 -9.29
CA ARG A 198 -4.53 -10.54 -8.66
C ARG A 198 -4.38 -10.41 -7.15
N GLU A 199 -4.88 -11.39 -6.42
CA GLU A 199 -4.69 -11.49 -4.97
C GLU A 199 -3.74 -12.64 -4.62
N VAL A 200 -2.92 -12.45 -3.59
CA VAL A 200 -2.05 -13.47 -2.98
C VAL A 200 -2.39 -13.54 -1.48
N PRO A 201 -2.60 -14.73 -0.89
CA PRO A 201 -2.95 -14.84 0.52
C PRO A 201 -1.76 -14.47 1.40
N ILE A 202 -1.98 -13.56 2.34
CA ILE A 202 -1.02 -13.13 3.37
C ILE A 202 -1.59 -13.36 4.76
N VAL A 203 -0.72 -13.38 5.77
CA VAL A 203 -1.13 -13.26 7.18
C VAL A 203 -0.97 -11.80 7.60
N PHE A 204 -1.99 -11.24 8.22
CA PHE A 204 -1.94 -9.91 8.81
C PHE A 204 -2.02 -10.03 10.33
N THR A 205 -0.99 -9.56 11.03
CA THR A 205 -0.95 -9.57 12.49
C THR A 205 -1.12 -8.15 12.99
N GLU A 206 -2.15 -7.90 13.80
CA GLU A 206 -2.26 -6.60 14.45
C GLU A 206 -1.16 -6.42 15.49
N ARG A 207 -0.53 -5.22 15.48
CA ARG A 207 0.42 -4.76 16.50
C ARG A 207 -0.18 -4.96 17.90
N THR A 208 0.64 -5.39 18.84
CA THR A 208 0.27 -5.57 20.25
C THR A 208 -0.09 -4.27 20.96
N GLU A 209 0.39 -3.12 20.45
CA GLU A 209 0.11 -1.79 21.02
C GLU A 209 -0.29 -0.78 19.93
N GLY A 210 -1.36 -0.02 20.22
CA GLY A 210 -1.90 1.02 19.36
C GLY A 210 -3.44 1.04 19.35
N THR A 211 -4.04 2.20 19.60
CA THR A 211 -5.48 2.36 19.44
C THR A 211 -5.85 2.41 17.95
N SER A 212 -6.91 1.69 17.57
CA SER A 212 -7.42 1.72 16.20
C SER A 212 -7.71 3.16 15.78
N LYS A 213 -7.04 3.62 14.71
CA LYS A 213 -7.28 4.94 14.10
C LYS A 213 -8.67 5.06 13.45
N MET A 214 -9.52 4.01 13.49
CA MET A 214 -10.83 4.00 12.84
C MET A 214 -11.89 4.71 13.69
N SER A 215 -12.43 5.81 13.14
CA SER A 215 -13.59 6.53 13.68
C SER A 215 -14.82 6.35 12.78
N ARG A 216 -16.03 6.57 13.33
CA ARG A 216 -17.27 6.61 12.52
C ARG A 216 -17.19 7.63 11.38
N GLY A 217 -16.45 8.72 11.56
CA GLY A 217 -16.21 9.72 10.52
C GLY A 217 -15.43 9.15 9.34
N ILE A 218 -14.31 8.45 9.61
CA ILE A 218 -13.48 7.80 8.58
C ILE A 218 -14.28 6.74 7.82
N VAL A 219 -15.12 5.95 8.51
CA VAL A 219 -15.99 4.96 7.86
C VAL A 219 -16.99 5.63 6.90
N ARG A 220 -17.65 6.72 7.33
CA ARG A 220 -18.59 7.47 6.47
C ARG A 220 -17.90 8.11 5.27
N GLU A 221 -16.73 8.71 5.50
CA GLU A 221 -15.94 9.32 4.44
C GLU A 221 -15.53 8.28 3.40
N ALA A 222 -15.02 7.12 3.83
CA ALA A 222 -14.66 6.02 2.95
C ALA A 222 -15.88 5.53 2.14
N ALA A 223 -17.04 5.36 2.78
CA ALA A 223 -18.27 4.95 2.09
C ALA A 223 -18.72 5.96 1.03
N TRP A 224 -18.67 7.26 1.31
CA TRP A 224 -18.98 8.29 0.33
C TRP A 224 -17.99 8.33 -0.83
N LYS A 225 -16.69 8.19 -0.54
CA LYS A 225 -15.62 8.15 -1.55
C LYS A 225 -15.84 7.04 -2.58
N VAL A 226 -16.37 5.88 -2.17
CA VAL A 226 -16.70 4.79 -3.10
C VAL A 226 -17.73 5.23 -4.16
N TRP A 227 -18.77 5.95 -3.76
CA TRP A 227 -19.76 6.51 -4.68
C TRP A 227 -19.19 7.62 -5.56
N GLU A 228 -18.39 8.51 -4.97
CA GLU A 228 -17.71 9.58 -5.72
C GLU A 228 -16.84 9.02 -6.83
N LEU A 229 -16.05 7.97 -6.56
CA LEU A 229 -15.22 7.27 -7.55
C LEU A 229 -16.08 6.68 -8.67
N ARG A 230 -17.19 6.01 -8.30
CA ARG A 230 -18.12 5.42 -9.27
C ARG A 230 -18.74 6.49 -10.18
N LEU A 231 -19.18 7.60 -9.61
CA LEU A 231 -19.80 8.69 -10.36
C LEU A 231 -18.79 9.40 -11.27
N ARG A 232 -17.57 9.69 -10.77
CA ARG A 232 -16.49 10.30 -11.58
C ARG A 232 -16.13 9.46 -12.79
N HIS A 233 -16.09 8.13 -12.63
CA HIS A 233 -15.89 7.22 -13.76
C HIS A 233 -17.03 7.32 -14.78
N LEU A 234 -18.29 7.34 -14.35
CA LEU A 234 -19.44 7.44 -15.26
C LEU A 234 -19.42 8.73 -16.10
N ILE A 235 -18.90 9.83 -15.54
CA ILE A 235 -18.76 11.12 -16.23
C ILE A 235 -17.37 11.33 -16.89
N ARG A 236 -16.56 10.27 -17.03
CA ARG A 236 -15.21 10.30 -17.64
C ARG A 236 -14.23 11.32 -17.00
N LYS A 237 -14.36 11.58 -15.71
CA LYS A 237 -13.46 12.44 -14.92
C LYS A 237 -12.54 11.66 -13.98
N LEU A 238 -12.39 10.34 -14.19
CA LEU A 238 -11.46 9.52 -13.43
C LEU A 238 -10.02 9.85 -13.82
#